data_AF-A0A1B8TWT0-F1
#
_entry.id   AF-A0A1B8TWT0-F1
#
_cell.length_a   1.000
_cell.length_b   1.000
_cell.length_c   1.000
_cell.angle_alpha   90.00
_cell.angle_beta   90.00
_cell.angle_gamma   90.00
#
_symmetry.space_group_name_H-M   'P 1'
#
loop_
_entity.id
_entity.type
_entity.pdbx_description
1 polymer ?
#
loop_
_entity_poly.entity_id
_entity_poly.type
_entity_poly.pdbx_seq_one_letter_code
_entity_poly.pdbx_strand_id
1 'polypeptide(L)'
;MIGILIIFLIFQGTTGTDVENSIYDTFTKEDVVSANFTNDQRSIGSSWRNGGGPGTLPSLKENVFYVVNDTDGNLYKLKFLAFTNADGERGHPEFVYSLLD
;
A
#
# COMPACT_ATOMS: atom_id res chain seq x y z
N MET A 1 -20.83 -9.71 -12.08
CA MET A 1 -19.76 -9.78 -11.08
C MET A 1 -18.75 -8.71 -11.47
N ILE A 2 -18.82 -7.53 -10.85
CA ILE A 2 -17.88 -6.44 -11.15
C ILE A 2 -16.64 -6.75 -10.31
N GLY A 3 -15.81 -7.65 -10.84
CA GLY A 3 -14.57 -8.05 -10.21
C GLY A 3 -13.54 -6.98 -10.50
N ILE A 4 -13.32 -6.08 -9.53
CA ILE A 4 -12.13 -5.24 -9.55
C ILE A 4 -10.95 -6.22 -9.53
N LEU A 5 -10.25 -6.31 -10.65
CA LEU A 5 -9.03 -7.09 -10.77
C LEU A 5 -7.94 -6.27 -10.06
N ILE A 6 -7.93 -6.31 -8.72
CA ILE A 6 -6.96 -5.54 -7.95
C ILE A 6 -5.64 -6.29 -8.01
N ILE A 7 -4.71 -5.72 -8.77
CA ILE A 7 -3.40 -6.30 -8.98
C ILE A 7 -2.36 -5.53 -8.17
N PHE A 8 -1.57 -6.21 -7.32
CA PHE A 8 -0.67 -5.54 -6.37
C PHE A 8 0.80 -5.86 -6.58
N LEU A 9 1.64 -4.87 -6.33
CA LEU A 9 3.07 -5.01 -6.13
C LEU A 9 3.46 -4.36 -4.80
N ILE A 10 4.21 -5.07 -3.95
CA ILE A 10 4.76 -4.53 -2.70
C ILE A 10 6.14 -3.97 -3.03
N PHE A 11 6.30 -2.65 -2.94
CA PHE A 11 7.63 -2.05 -2.86
C PHE A 11 8.03 -1.95 -1.39
N GLN A 12 9.25 -2.38 -1.07
CA GLN A 12 9.87 -2.18 0.24
C GLN A 12 11.09 -1.28 0.07
N GLY A 13 11.07 -0.10 0.67
CA GLY A 13 12.27 0.74 0.78
C GLY A 13 13.30 0.07 1.70
N THR A 14 14.58 0.14 1.34
CA THR A 14 15.69 -0.23 2.25
C THR A 14 15.76 0.76 3.40
N THR A 15 16.02 0.25 4.61
CA THR A 15 15.96 0.97 5.90
C THR A 15 16.47 2.42 5.87
N GLY A 16 15.61 3.39 6.16
CA GLY A 16 15.97 4.79 6.42
C GLY A 16 14.82 5.75 6.10
N THR A 17 14.24 6.35 7.14
CA THR A 17 12.97 7.12 7.14
C THR A 17 12.88 8.33 6.19
N ASP A 18 13.99 8.74 5.56
CA ASP A 18 14.01 9.85 4.59
C ASP A 18 14.04 9.39 3.12
N VAL A 19 14.52 8.17 2.84
CA VAL A 19 14.59 7.60 1.47
C VAL A 19 13.24 7.04 1.04
N GLU A 20 12.38 6.68 2.00
CA GLU A 20 11.14 5.92 1.77
C GLU A 20 9.98 6.78 1.27
N ASN A 21 9.80 7.99 1.82
CA ASN A 21 8.87 8.97 1.24
C ASN A 21 9.33 9.36 -0.17
N SER A 22 10.64 9.50 -0.36
CA SER A 22 11.23 9.78 -1.67
C SER A 22 10.82 8.72 -2.72
N ILE A 23 10.84 7.42 -2.40
CA ILE A 23 10.43 6.39 -3.38
C ILE A 23 8.95 6.52 -3.73
N TYR A 24 8.04 6.62 -2.75
CA TYR A 24 6.62 6.78 -3.05
C TYR A 24 6.36 8.04 -3.89
N ASP A 25 6.97 9.17 -3.52
CA ASP A 25 6.76 10.46 -4.18
C ASP A 25 7.31 10.45 -5.62
N THR A 26 8.47 9.85 -5.83
CA THR A 26 9.15 9.76 -7.15
C THR A 26 8.72 8.58 -8.01
N PHE A 27 7.97 7.61 -7.48
CA PHE A 27 7.51 6.44 -8.25
C PHE A 27 6.62 6.87 -9.42
N THR A 28 6.96 6.37 -10.60
CA THR A 28 6.32 6.67 -11.89
C THR A 28 5.74 5.42 -12.55
N LYS A 29 5.07 5.59 -13.68
CA LYS A 29 4.51 4.49 -14.46
C LYS A 29 5.60 3.61 -15.08
N GLU A 30 6.74 4.19 -15.43
CA GLU A 30 7.91 3.52 -16.00
C GLU A 30 8.54 2.51 -15.04
N ASP A 31 8.39 2.73 -13.73
CA ASP A 31 8.88 1.83 -12.69
C ASP A 31 8.00 0.57 -12.51
N VAL A 32 6.83 0.53 -13.16
CA VAL A 32 5.88 -0.57 -13.04
C VAL A 32 6.34 -1.78 -13.83
N VAL A 33 6.52 -2.90 -13.12
CA VAL A 33 6.81 -4.20 -13.73
C VAL A 33 5.53 -5.03 -13.77
N SER A 34 4.88 -5.08 -14.93
CA SER A 34 3.58 -5.75 -15.11
C SER A 34 3.54 -7.25 -14.77
N ALA A 35 4.70 -7.91 -14.67
CA ALA A 35 4.80 -9.32 -14.28
C ALA A 35 4.62 -9.56 -12.77
N ASN A 36 4.77 -8.52 -11.94
CA ASN A 36 4.72 -8.63 -10.47
C ASN A 36 3.31 -8.66 -9.90
N PHE A 37 2.34 -8.67 -10.79
CA PHE A 37 0.97 -8.29 -10.55
C PHE A 37 0.15 -9.59 -10.26
N THR A 38 -0.53 -9.66 -9.10
CA THR A 38 -1.34 -10.82 -8.68
C THR A 38 -2.85 -10.54 -8.65
N ASN A 39 -3.69 -11.52 -9.01
CA ASN A 39 -5.16 -11.36 -8.99
C ASN A 39 -5.79 -11.63 -7.59
N ASP A 40 -5.01 -11.56 -6.52
CA ASP A 40 -5.48 -11.84 -5.16
C ASP A 40 -5.64 -10.55 -4.35
N GLN A 41 -6.88 -10.11 -4.18
CA GLN A 41 -7.25 -8.95 -3.35
C GLN A 41 -6.72 -9.00 -1.90
N ARG A 42 -6.40 -10.20 -1.38
CA ARG A 42 -5.86 -10.38 -0.04
C ARG A 42 -4.40 -9.94 0.08
N SER A 43 -3.71 -9.70 -1.03
CA SER A 43 -2.32 -9.25 -1.04
C SER A 43 -2.12 -7.92 -0.30
N ILE A 44 -3.12 -7.03 -0.22
CA ILE A 44 -3.07 -5.84 0.66
C ILE A 44 -3.53 -6.16 2.09
N GLY A 45 -4.37 -7.16 2.35
CA GLY A 45 -5.09 -7.30 3.62
C GLY A 45 -4.29 -7.08 4.91
N SER A 46 -3.17 -7.80 5.10
CA SER A 46 -2.29 -7.67 6.26
C SER A 46 -0.89 -7.15 5.92
N SER A 47 -0.57 -6.94 4.64
CA SER A 47 0.82 -6.68 4.23
C SER A 47 1.32 -5.27 4.57
N TRP A 48 0.43 -4.28 4.77
CA TRP A 48 0.76 -2.88 5.07
C TRP A 48 0.98 -2.58 6.55
N ARG A 49 0.76 -3.55 7.44
CA ARG A 49 0.90 -3.35 8.88
C ARG A 49 1.56 -4.55 9.54
N ASN A 50 2.17 -4.32 10.69
CA ASN A 50 2.50 -5.37 11.61
C ASN A 50 1.29 -5.65 12.49
N GLY A 51 1.00 -6.93 12.70
CA GLY A 51 0.01 -7.33 13.70
C GLY A 51 0.43 -6.91 15.11
N GLY A 52 -0.55 -6.83 16.00
CA GLY A 52 -0.29 -6.77 17.44
C GLY A 52 -0.40 -8.16 18.07
N GLY A 53 0.04 -8.27 19.31
CA GLY A 53 -0.08 -9.47 20.14
C GLY A 53 -0.07 -9.10 21.62
N PRO A 54 -0.12 -10.08 22.54
CA PRO A 54 0.06 -9.81 23.96
C PRO A 54 1.39 -9.06 24.19
N GLY A 55 1.31 -7.81 24.67
CA GLY A 55 2.47 -6.97 24.94
C GLY A 55 3.03 -6.20 23.74
N THR A 56 2.50 -6.36 22.52
CA THR A 56 2.97 -5.65 21.32
C THR A 56 1.81 -4.96 20.62
N LEU A 57 1.91 -3.63 20.47
CA LEU A 57 0.93 -2.87 19.71
C LEU A 57 1.10 -3.11 18.20
N PRO A 58 0.01 -3.11 17.41
CA PRO A 58 0.12 -3.06 15.96
C PRO A 58 0.87 -1.79 15.51
N SER A 59 1.54 -1.86 14.37
CA SER A 59 2.23 -0.71 13.78
C SER A 59 2.06 -0.68 12.27
N LEU A 60 2.16 0.52 11.69
CA LEU A 60 2.19 0.69 10.24
C LEU A 60 3.54 0.19 9.71
N LYS A 61 3.57 -0.38 8.50
CA LYS A 61 4.81 -0.52 7.75
C LYS A 61 4.97 0.72 6.88
N GLU A 62 5.78 1.66 7.34
CA GLU A 62 5.95 2.97 6.69
C GLU A 62 6.63 2.87 5.31
N ASN A 63 7.35 1.77 5.08
CA ASN A 63 8.15 1.50 3.89
C ASN A 63 7.38 0.77 2.79
N VAL A 64 6.06 0.62 2.93
CA VAL A 64 5.23 -0.15 2.00
C VAL A 64 4.22 0.76 1.31
N PHE A 65 4.20 0.68 -0.01
CA PHE A 65 3.11 1.17 -0.84
C PHE A 65 2.79 0.13 -1.91
N TYR A 66 1.67 0.34 -2.60
CA TYR A 66 1.13 -0.58 -3.58
C TYR A 66 0.91 0.11 -4.90
N VAL A 67 1.12 -0.62 -5.99
CA VAL A 67 0.55 -0.26 -7.30
C VAL A 67 -0.76 -1.03 -7.46
N VAL A 68 -1.82 -0.36 -7.89
CA VAL A 68 -3.15 -0.92 -8.14
C VAL A 68 -3.54 -0.66 -9.59
N ASN A 69 -4.00 -1.70 -10.28
CA ASN A 69 -4.64 -1.57 -11.59
C ASN A 69 -6.17 -1.64 -11.44
N ASP A 70 -6.90 -0.78 -12.13
CA ASP A 70 -8.35 -0.86 -12.23
C ASP A 70 -8.81 -1.64 -13.47
N THR A 71 -10.13 -1.72 -13.69
CA THR A 71 -10.70 -2.43 -14.84
C THR A 71 -10.53 -1.70 -16.17
N ASP A 72 -10.20 -0.42 -16.13
CA ASP A 72 -10.03 0.45 -17.30
C ASP A 72 -8.55 0.58 -17.69
N GLY A 73 -7.63 -0.03 -16.92
CA GLY A 73 -6.19 -0.04 -17.16
C GLY A 73 -5.45 1.12 -16.49
N ASN A 74 -6.11 1.89 -15.62
CA ASN A 74 -5.46 2.96 -14.88
C ASN A 74 -4.63 2.38 -13.74
N LEU A 75 -3.42 2.91 -13.57
CA LEU A 75 -2.50 2.51 -12.51
C LEU A 75 -2.46 3.57 -11.42
N TYR A 76 -2.52 3.15 -10.17
CA TYR A 76 -2.47 4.03 -9.00
C TYR A 76 -1.39 3.59 -8.04
N LYS A 77 -0.66 4.54 -7.45
CA LYS A 77 0.14 4.27 -6.24
C LYS A 77 -0.68 4.56 -4.99
N LEU A 78 -0.71 3.64 -4.04
CA LEU A 78 -1.50 3.72 -2.79
C LEU A 78 -0.61 3.46 -1.57
N LYS A 79 -0.69 4.33 -0.56
CA LYS A 79 0.06 4.22 0.70
C LYS A 79 -0.88 4.40 1.90
N PHE A 80 -0.79 3.52 2.88
CA PHE A 80 -1.53 3.66 4.15
C PHE A 80 -0.84 4.67 5.05
N LEU A 81 -1.62 5.48 5.75
CA LEU A 81 -1.18 6.52 6.69
C LEU A 81 -1.55 6.19 8.13
N ALA A 82 -2.68 5.50 8.34
CA ALA A 82 -3.16 5.14 9.67
C ALA A 82 -4.01 3.85 9.65
N PHE A 83 -4.25 3.30 10.83
CA PHE A 83 -5.23 2.22 11.09
C PHE A 83 -6.14 2.50 12.29
N THR A 84 -6.01 3.69 12.87
CA THR A 84 -6.79 4.22 13.98
C THR A 84 -7.31 5.62 13.66
N ASN A 85 -8.41 6.03 14.28
CA ASN A 85 -8.87 7.42 14.23
C ASN A 85 -8.08 8.30 15.22
N ALA A 86 -8.45 9.58 15.32
CA ALA A 86 -7.83 10.56 16.22
C ALA A 86 -7.91 10.17 17.70
N ASP A 87 -8.92 9.38 18.10
CA ASP A 87 -9.12 8.88 19.46
C ASP A 87 -8.40 7.54 19.72
N GLY A 88 -7.68 7.00 18.71
CA GLY A 88 -6.96 5.73 18.82
C GLY A 88 -7.82 4.48 18.60
N GLU A 89 -9.08 4.63 18.19
CA GLU A 89 -9.98 3.49 17.92
C GLU A 89 -9.53 2.75 16.66
N ARG A 90 -9.40 1.43 16.76
CA ARG A 90 -8.96 0.58 15.65
C ARG A 90 -10.06 0.35 14.63
N GLY A 91 -9.66 0.15 13.37
CA GLY A 91 -10.60 -0.12 12.27
C GLY A 91 -10.87 1.10 11.38
N HIS A 92 -10.07 2.15 11.55
CA HIS A 92 -10.14 3.37 10.76
C HIS A 92 -8.86 3.50 9.92
N PRO A 93 -8.72 2.71 8.84
CA PRO A 93 -7.59 2.87 7.94
C PRO A 93 -7.70 4.19 7.18
N GLU A 94 -6.58 4.90 7.12
CA GLU A 94 -6.40 6.08 6.28
C GLU A 94 -5.33 5.77 5.23
N PHE A 95 -5.54 6.23 4.00
CA PHE A 95 -4.58 6.05 2.91
C PHE A 95 -4.65 7.20 1.92
N VAL A 96 -3.55 7.40 1.21
CA VAL A 96 -3.44 8.31 0.06
C VAL A 96 -3.24 7.50 -1.20
N TYR A 97 -3.72 8.02 -2.32
CA TYR A 97 -3.49 7.44 -3.63
C TYR A 97 -3.37 8.52 -4.70
N SER A 98 -2.63 8.22 -5.76
CA SER A 98 -2.52 9.07 -6.94
C SER A 98 -2.45 8.23 -8.20
N LEU A 99 -3.01 8.75 -9.30
CA LEU A 99 -2.83 8.18 -10.63
C LEU A 99 -1.34 8.20 -11.01
N LEU A 100 -0.90 7.15 -11.70
CA LEU A 100 0.39 7.09 -12.38
C LEU A 100 0.15 7.42 -13.86
N ASP A 101 0.49 8.65 -14.23
CA ASP A 101 0.48 9.09 -15.63
C ASP A 101 1.75 8.67 -16.38
#